data_AF-Q8BLV1-F1
#
_entry.id   AF-Q8BLV1-F1
#
_cell.length_a   1.000
_cell.length_b   1.000
_cell.length_c   1.000
_cell.angle_alpha   90.00
_cell.angle_beta   90.00
_cell.angle_gamma   90.00
#
_symmetry.space_group_name_H-M   'P 1'
#
loop_
_entity.id
_entity.type
_entity.pdbx_description
1 polymer ?
#
loop_
_entity_poly.entity_id
_entity_poly.type
_entity_poly.pdbx_seq_one_letter_code
_entity_poly.pdbx_strand_id
1 'polypeptide(L)'
;MKGYLVAIFLSSIFLYYVLYCILWGTNGYWFPAEEMRTRNNVNNCFKKPAFANLLRFPQLYPFLCRADFIKVAAMSGTNNFPLPYGIKTFETYFSSALSKLQSCDLFDEFDRVPCKRCVVVGNGGVLKNKTLGATIDSYDVIIRMNNGPVLGHEEEVGTRTTFRLFYPESVFSDSSHYDPNTTAVLVVFKPQDLRWLVEILLG
;
A
#
# COMPACT_ATOMS: atom_id res chain seq x y z
N MET A 1 -11.60 -63.08 4.40
CA MET A 1 -10.50 -62.35 3.72
C MET A 1 -10.98 -61.17 2.86
N LYS A 2 -12.06 -61.28 2.07
CA LYS A 2 -12.53 -60.19 1.18
C LYS A 2 -13.02 -58.92 1.92
N GLY A 3 -13.73 -59.06 3.04
CA GLY A 3 -14.24 -57.90 3.80
C GLY A 3 -13.17 -57.03 4.45
N TYR A 4 -12.05 -57.63 4.87
CA TYR A 4 -10.92 -56.90 5.48
C TYR A 4 -10.17 -56.04 4.45
N LEU A 5 -10.01 -56.54 3.22
CA LEU A 5 -9.44 -55.77 2.10
C LEU A 5 -10.30 -54.55 1.73
N VAL A 6 -11.63 -54.70 1.75
CA VAL A 6 -12.57 -53.58 1.52
C VAL A 6 -12.47 -52.54 2.63
N ALA A 7 -12.37 -52.96 3.89
CA ALA A 7 -12.22 -52.05 5.03
C ALA A 7 -10.90 -51.25 4.97
N ILE A 8 -9.79 -51.89 4.59
CA ILE A 8 -8.51 -51.20 4.40
C ILE A 8 -8.63 -50.15 3.28
N PHE A 9 -9.20 -50.54 2.13
CA PHE A 9 -9.33 -49.64 0.99
C PHE A 9 -10.18 -48.39 1.31
N LEU A 10 -11.31 -48.58 2.00
CA LEU A 10 -12.16 -47.47 2.44
C LEU A 10 -11.47 -46.58 3.49
N SER A 11 -10.71 -47.17 4.41
CA SER A 11 -9.91 -46.43 5.40
C SER A 11 -8.83 -45.58 4.72
N SER A 12 -8.14 -46.11 3.71
CA SER A 12 -7.14 -45.37 2.94
C SER A 12 -7.73 -44.18 2.17
N ILE A 13 -8.91 -44.34 1.56
CA ILE A 13 -9.63 -43.24 0.89
C ILE A 13 -10.02 -42.17 1.89
N PHE A 14 -10.56 -42.56 3.05
CA PHE A 14 -10.94 -41.62 4.10
C PHE A 14 -9.73 -40.84 4.61
N LEU A 15 -8.62 -41.53 4.92
CA LEU A 15 -7.38 -40.88 5.36
C LEU A 15 -6.80 -39.95 4.30
N TYR A 16 -6.84 -40.34 3.03
CA TYR A 16 -6.42 -39.46 1.91
C TYR A 16 -7.29 -38.20 1.84
N TYR A 17 -8.61 -38.34 1.96
CA TYR A 17 -9.53 -37.21 1.96
C TYR A 17 -9.30 -36.27 3.15
N VAL A 18 -9.08 -36.83 4.35
CA VAL A 18 -8.73 -36.04 5.55
C VAL A 18 -7.40 -35.30 5.34
N LEU A 19 -6.37 -35.97 4.83
CA LEU A 19 -5.07 -35.35 4.54
C LEU A 19 -5.20 -34.25 3.49
N TYR A 20 -6.01 -34.47 2.45
CA TYR A 20 -6.30 -33.50 1.41
C TYR A 20 -7.03 -32.27 1.96
N CYS A 21 -8.02 -32.46 2.84
CA CYS A 21 -8.71 -31.38 3.54
C CYS A 21 -7.79 -30.59 4.48
N ILE A 22 -6.89 -31.27 5.20
CA ILE A 22 -5.89 -30.62 6.07
C ILE A 22 -4.90 -29.81 5.22
N LEU A 23 -4.36 -30.41 4.16
CA LEU A 23 -3.41 -29.76 3.25
C LEU A 23 -4.05 -28.57 2.49
N TRP A 24 -5.32 -28.69 2.09
CA TRP A 24 -6.08 -27.57 1.53
C TRP A 24 -6.30 -26.50 2.60
N GLY A 25 -6.70 -26.89 3.81
CA GLY A 25 -6.88 -25.99 4.95
C GLY A 25 -5.61 -25.21 5.31
N THR A 26 -4.42 -25.79 5.13
CA THR A 26 -3.13 -25.12 5.37
C THR A 26 -2.60 -24.35 4.17
N ASN A 27 -3.01 -24.67 2.94
CA ASN A 27 -2.60 -23.92 1.72
C ASN A 27 -3.52 -22.74 1.41
N GLY A 28 -4.71 -22.68 2.01
CA GLY A 28 -5.57 -21.51 1.96
C GLY A 28 -5.12 -20.50 3.00
N TYR A 29 -4.24 -19.57 2.62
CA TYR A 29 -4.09 -18.29 3.30
C TYR A 29 -5.46 -17.57 3.30
N TRP A 30 -6.32 -17.93 4.26
CA TRP A 30 -7.55 -17.24 4.61
C TRP A 30 -7.17 -15.95 5.35
N PHE A 31 -6.49 -15.05 4.64
CA PHE A 31 -6.67 -13.63 4.93
C PHE A 31 -7.95 -13.23 4.21
N PRO A 32 -8.94 -12.63 4.93
CA PRO A 32 -10.07 -12.01 4.25
C PRO A 32 -9.53 -11.10 3.15
N ALA A 33 -10.22 -11.05 2.00
CA ALA A 33 -9.92 -10.01 1.02
C ALA A 33 -10.21 -8.68 1.72
N GLU A 34 -9.18 -7.98 2.18
CA GLU A 34 -9.32 -6.62 2.67
C GLU A 34 -9.61 -5.74 1.46
N GLU A 35 -10.91 -5.53 1.28
CA GLU A 35 -11.43 -4.42 0.51
C GLU A 35 -11.12 -3.13 1.26
N MET A 36 -10.73 -2.10 0.52
CA MET A 36 -10.70 -0.74 1.06
C MET A 36 -12.09 -0.46 1.64
N ARG A 37 -12.20 -0.25 2.96
CA ARG A 37 -13.52 -0.01 3.57
C ARG A 37 -14.13 1.20 2.87
N THR A 38 -15.32 1.04 2.31
CA THR A 38 -16.04 2.11 1.60
C THR A 38 -16.03 3.39 2.42
N ARG A 39 -15.27 4.38 1.96
CA ARG A 39 -15.11 5.71 2.57
C ARG A 39 -16.43 6.49 2.46
N ASN A 40 -17.40 6.18 3.30
CA ASN A 40 -18.66 6.92 3.33
C ASN A 40 -18.63 8.15 4.27
N ASN A 41 -17.53 8.41 5.00
CA ASN A 41 -17.48 9.47 6.01
C ASN A 41 -16.24 10.37 6.00
N VAL A 42 -15.53 10.49 4.86
CA VAL A 42 -14.61 11.64 4.72
C VAL A 42 -15.47 12.84 4.33
N ASN A 43 -15.88 13.63 5.32
CA ASN A 43 -16.59 14.88 5.06
C ASN A 43 -15.77 15.72 4.06
N ASN A 44 -16.38 16.03 2.91
CA ASN A 44 -15.74 16.79 1.84
C ASN A 44 -15.27 18.14 2.38
N CYS A 45 -14.07 18.54 1.97
CA CYS A 45 -13.63 19.91 2.17
C CYS A 45 -14.59 20.89 1.47
N PHE A 46 -15.11 21.87 2.21
CA PHE A 46 -16.09 22.83 1.71
C PHE A 46 -15.55 23.72 0.57
N LYS A 47 -14.23 23.79 0.38
CA LYS A 47 -13.58 24.59 -0.66
C LYS A 47 -13.03 23.69 -1.76
N LYS A 48 -13.61 23.81 -2.97
CA LYS A 48 -13.01 23.28 -4.20
C LYS A 48 -11.99 24.29 -4.75
N PRO A 49 -10.81 23.85 -5.22
CA PRO A 49 -9.85 24.76 -5.84
C PRO A 49 -10.41 25.37 -7.12
N ALA A 50 -9.93 26.55 -7.50
CA ALA A 50 -10.40 27.25 -8.71
C ALA A 50 -10.23 26.41 -10.01
N PHE A 51 -9.26 25.49 -10.00
CA PHE A 51 -8.99 24.57 -11.10
C PHE A 51 -9.71 23.22 -10.98
N ALA A 52 -10.61 23.02 -10.01
CA ALA A 52 -11.33 21.75 -9.83
C ALA A 52 -12.06 21.30 -11.11
N ASN A 53 -12.60 22.25 -11.88
CA ASN A 53 -13.28 21.98 -13.15
C ASN A 53 -12.32 21.55 -14.29
N LEU A 54 -11.01 21.83 -14.15
CA LEU A 54 -9.97 21.39 -15.08
C LEU A 54 -9.54 19.94 -14.79
N LEU A 55 -9.70 19.49 -13.54
CA LEU A 55 -9.47 18.12 -13.12
C LEU A 55 -10.67 17.25 -13.53
N ARG A 56 -10.87 17.05 -14.83
CA ARG A 56 -11.85 16.09 -15.37
C ARG A 56 -11.31 14.66 -15.32
N PHE A 57 -10.90 14.22 -14.14
CA PHE A 57 -10.54 12.83 -13.93
C PHE A 57 -11.75 12.09 -13.33
N PRO A 58 -12.05 10.85 -13.78
CA PRO A 58 -12.90 9.96 -12.99
C PRO A 58 -12.29 9.83 -11.58
N GLN A 59 -13.10 9.44 -10.59
CA GLN A 59 -12.63 9.27 -9.21
C GLN A 59 -11.28 8.53 -9.19
N LEU A 60 -10.22 9.26 -8.82
CA LEU A 60 -8.87 8.76 -8.76
C LEU A 60 -8.75 7.90 -7.50
N TYR A 61 -8.40 6.63 -7.69
CA TYR A 61 -8.05 5.69 -6.63
C TYR A 61 -6.54 5.47 -6.69
N PRO A 62 -5.74 6.28 -5.97
CA PRO A 62 -4.28 6.28 -6.13
C PRO A 62 -3.57 5.11 -5.44
N PHE A 63 -4.27 4.33 -4.61
CA PHE A 63 -3.71 3.20 -3.87
C PHE A 63 -4.35 1.88 -4.31
N LEU A 64 -3.55 0.82 -4.32
CA LEU A 64 -3.97 -0.50 -4.76
C LEU A 64 -4.32 -1.36 -3.54
N CYS A 65 -5.47 -2.04 -3.60
CA CYS A 65 -5.85 -3.05 -2.63
C CYS A 65 -5.87 -4.43 -3.28
N ARG A 66 -5.54 -5.47 -2.50
CA ARG A 66 -5.56 -6.85 -2.98
C ARG A 66 -6.91 -7.23 -3.59
N ALA A 67 -8.01 -6.77 -2.98
CA ALA A 67 -9.35 -7.17 -3.36
C ALA A 67 -9.81 -6.62 -4.71
N ASP A 68 -9.36 -5.43 -5.13
CA ASP A 68 -9.97 -4.71 -6.25
C ASP A 68 -8.99 -4.12 -7.28
N PHE A 69 -7.66 -4.23 -7.10
CA PHE A 69 -6.71 -3.55 -7.97
C PHE A 69 -6.86 -3.90 -9.46
N ILE A 70 -7.23 -5.14 -9.81
CA ILE A 70 -7.51 -5.55 -11.20
C ILE A 70 -8.73 -4.81 -11.77
N LYS A 71 -9.80 -4.69 -10.97
CA LYS A 71 -11.02 -3.98 -11.35
C LYS A 71 -10.73 -2.49 -11.51
N VAL A 72 -10.00 -1.89 -10.57
CA VAL A 72 -9.57 -0.48 -10.62
C VAL A 72 -8.71 -0.23 -11.86
N ALA A 73 -7.79 -1.13 -12.17
CA ALA A 73 -6.94 -1.02 -13.36
C ALA A 73 -7.74 -1.13 -14.66
N ALA A 74 -8.72 -2.02 -14.74
CA ALA A 74 -9.61 -2.14 -15.88
C ALA A 74 -10.48 -0.87 -16.07
N MET A 75 -11.02 -0.31 -14.98
CA MET A 75 -11.84 0.91 -15.04
C MET A 75 -11.04 2.15 -15.46
N SER A 76 -9.79 2.25 -15.01
CA SER A 76 -8.88 3.35 -15.35
C SER A 76 -8.12 3.14 -16.67
N GLY A 77 -8.23 1.94 -17.28
CA GLY A 77 -7.53 1.55 -18.50
C GLY A 77 -6.03 1.27 -18.31
N THR A 78 -5.53 1.27 -17.06
CA THR A 78 -4.12 1.01 -16.75
C THR A 78 -3.74 -0.46 -16.90
N ASN A 79 -4.71 -1.37 -17.05
CA ASN A 79 -4.45 -2.75 -17.48
C ASN A 79 -3.93 -2.87 -18.92
N ASN A 80 -4.01 -1.80 -19.73
CA ASN A 80 -3.51 -1.79 -21.11
C ASN A 80 -2.05 -1.32 -21.24
N PHE A 81 -1.49 -0.76 -20.17
CA PHE A 81 -0.15 -0.17 -20.17
C PHE A 81 0.80 -0.95 -19.26
N PRO A 82 2.06 -1.12 -19.65
CA PRO A 82 3.08 -1.67 -18.76
C PRO A 82 3.45 -0.65 -17.67
N LEU A 83 4.23 -1.11 -16.69
CA LEU A 83 4.90 -0.22 -15.73
C LEU A 83 5.71 0.89 -16.45
N PRO A 84 5.76 2.12 -15.93
CA PRO A 84 5.17 2.62 -14.68
C PRO A 84 3.70 3.09 -14.80
N TYR A 85 3.12 3.02 -16.00
CA TYR A 85 1.80 3.62 -16.28
C TYR A 85 0.63 2.67 -16.06
N GLY A 86 0.92 1.40 -15.79
CA GLY A 86 -0.09 0.39 -15.59
C GLY A 86 0.46 -0.95 -15.13
N ILE A 87 -0.40 -1.97 -15.12
CA ILE A 87 -0.10 -3.27 -14.53
C ILE A 87 0.05 -4.39 -15.56
N LYS A 88 -0.06 -4.07 -16.85
CA LYS A 88 -0.07 -5.07 -17.92
C LYS A 88 1.16 -5.97 -17.83
N THR A 89 0.93 -7.28 -17.88
CA THR A 89 1.97 -8.33 -17.82
C THR A 89 2.52 -8.60 -16.41
N PHE A 90 2.22 -7.76 -15.42
CA PHE A 90 2.78 -7.87 -14.07
C PHE A 90 1.73 -8.06 -12.97
N GLU A 91 0.50 -8.41 -13.34
CA GLU A 91 -0.65 -8.58 -12.45
C GLU A 91 -0.36 -9.59 -11.33
N THR A 92 0.36 -10.68 -11.65
CA THR A 92 0.73 -11.71 -10.67
C THR A 92 1.71 -11.21 -9.62
N TYR A 93 2.66 -10.36 -10.00
CA TYR A 93 3.60 -9.72 -9.07
C TYR A 93 2.87 -8.75 -8.14
N PHE A 94 1.96 -7.93 -8.67
CA PHE A 94 1.10 -7.07 -7.87
C PHE A 94 0.23 -7.89 -6.91
N SER A 95 -0.40 -8.96 -7.38
CA SER A 95 -1.21 -9.84 -6.54
C SER A 95 -0.37 -10.48 -5.42
N SER A 96 0.87 -10.89 -5.72
CA SER A 96 1.78 -11.48 -4.73
C SER A 96 2.17 -10.45 -3.67
N ALA A 97 2.61 -9.26 -4.08
CA ALA A 97 2.99 -8.19 -3.16
C ALA A 97 1.81 -7.71 -2.30
N LEU A 98 0.66 -7.42 -2.91
CA LEU A 98 -0.54 -6.97 -2.20
C LEU A 98 -1.11 -8.03 -1.26
N SER A 99 -0.87 -9.33 -1.53
CA SER A 99 -1.27 -10.41 -0.62
C SER A 99 -0.55 -10.42 0.72
N LYS A 100 0.57 -9.69 0.82
CA LYS A 100 1.39 -9.59 2.03
C LYS A 100 1.08 -8.34 2.86
N LEU A 101 0.28 -7.42 2.34
CA LEU A 101 -0.16 -6.25 3.09
C LEU A 101 -1.32 -6.63 4.02
N GLN A 102 -1.25 -6.16 5.26
CA GLN A 102 -2.27 -6.35 6.30
C GLN A 102 -3.40 -5.32 6.22
N SER A 103 -3.28 -4.29 5.40
CA SER A 103 -4.34 -3.34 5.13
C SER A 103 -3.95 -2.50 3.92
N CYS A 104 -4.96 -1.94 3.25
CA CYS A 104 -4.78 -0.89 2.26
C CYS A 104 -5.47 0.43 2.66
N ASP A 105 -5.93 0.53 3.91
CA ASP A 105 -6.49 1.76 4.45
C ASP A 105 -5.38 2.78 4.70
N LEU A 106 -5.64 4.04 4.35
CA LEU A 106 -4.66 5.13 4.53
C LEU A 106 -4.68 5.76 5.91
N PHE A 107 -5.79 5.62 6.62
CA PHE A 107 -6.04 6.25 7.90
C PHE A 107 -6.68 5.23 8.83
N ASP A 108 -6.43 5.39 10.11
CA ASP A 108 -7.03 4.57 11.16
C ASP A 108 -8.56 4.69 11.15
N GLU A 109 -9.27 3.62 11.53
CA GLU A 109 -10.74 3.59 11.62
C GLU A 109 -11.30 4.69 12.54
N PHE A 110 -10.54 5.08 13.56
CA PHE A 110 -10.90 6.11 14.52
C PHE A 110 -10.49 7.52 14.08
N ASP A 111 -9.89 7.68 12.90
CA ASP A 111 -9.54 8.98 12.35
C ASP A 111 -10.80 9.72 11.87
N ARG A 112 -11.28 10.61 12.75
CA ARG A 112 -12.51 11.38 12.55
C ARG A 112 -12.26 12.80 12.05
N VAL A 113 -11.02 13.17 11.72
CA VAL A 113 -10.70 14.56 11.32
C VAL A 113 -11.37 14.86 9.98
N PRO A 114 -12.40 15.73 9.93
CA PRO A 114 -13.03 16.11 8.69
C PRO A 114 -12.11 17.09 7.94
N CYS A 115 -11.98 16.95 6.62
CA CYS A 115 -11.16 17.82 5.77
C CYS A 115 -9.70 18.00 6.26
N LYS A 116 -8.87 16.99 6.04
CA LYS A 116 -7.45 17.02 6.37
C LYS A 116 -6.69 18.07 5.56
N ARG A 117 -5.84 18.83 6.25
CA ARG A 117 -4.83 19.71 5.65
C ARG A 117 -3.58 18.89 5.35
N CYS A 118 -3.22 18.84 4.08
CA CYS A 118 -2.03 18.14 3.61
C CYS A 118 -0.92 19.12 3.23
N VAL A 119 0.33 18.77 3.52
CA VAL A 119 1.52 19.45 3.00
C VAL A 119 2.42 18.44 2.30
N VAL A 120 2.97 18.83 1.15
CA VAL A 120 3.97 18.05 0.42
C VAL A 120 5.32 18.71 0.59
N VAL A 121 6.29 17.99 1.13
CA VAL A 121 7.64 18.46 1.35
C VAL A 121 8.57 17.77 0.36
N GLY A 122 9.01 18.53 -0.64
CA GLY A 122 10.05 18.07 -1.57
C GLY A 122 11.45 18.20 -0.97
N ASN A 123 12.46 17.74 -1.71
CA ASN A 123 13.85 17.68 -1.24
C ASN A 123 14.71 18.85 -1.73
N GLY A 124 14.07 19.94 -2.19
CA GLY A 124 14.78 21.08 -2.76
C GLY A 124 15.50 21.90 -1.69
N GLY A 125 16.75 22.30 -1.98
CA GLY A 125 17.56 23.11 -1.07
C GLY A 125 17.00 24.51 -0.75
N VAL A 126 15.93 24.94 -1.43
CA VAL A 126 15.19 26.18 -1.14
C VAL A 126 14.62 26.22 0.29
N LEU A 127 14.45 25.06 0.93
CA LEU A 127 13.97 24.94 2.31
C LEU A 127 15.03 25.33 3.35
N LYS A 128 16.32 25.37 2.97
CA LYS A 128 17.42 25.70 3.88
C LYS A 128 17.23 27.10 4.48
N ASN A 129 17.43 27.23 5.80
CA ASN A 129 17.28 28.47 6.56
C ASN A 129 15.88 29.12 6.46
N LYS A 130 14.83 28.35 6.10
CA LYS A 130 13.46 28.87 6.05
C LYS A 130 12.66 28.66 7.33
N THR A 131 13.19 27.88 8.27
CA THR A 131 12.61 27.61 9.59
C THR A 131 11.12 27.20 9.53
N LEU A 132 10.76 26.42 8.51
CA LEU A 132 9.38 26.01 8.25
C LEU A 132 8.95 24.79 9.06
N GLY A 133 9.83 24.17 9.85
CA GLY A 133 9.58 22.88 10.46
C GLY A 133 8.33 22.84 11.35
N ALA A 134 8.18 23.82 12.25
CA ALA A 134 6.98 23.93 13.07
C ALA A 134 5.70 24.19 12.25
N THR A 135 5.82 24.91 11.12
CA THR A 135 4.67 25.14 10.21
C THR A 135 4.30 23.85 9.48
N ILE A 136 5.29 23.08 9.01
CA ILE A 136 5.08 21.78 8.36
C ILE A 136 4.44 20.79 9.33
N ASP A 137 4.96 20.69 10.56
CA ASP A 137 4.46 19.80 11.60
C ASP A 137 3.06 20.17 12.10
N SER A 138 2.52 21.34 11.73
CA SER A 138 1.14 21.75 12.05
C SER A 138 0.07 21.15 11.12
N TYR A 139 0.46 20.48 10.02
CA TYR A 139 -0.48 19.85 9.10
C TYR A 139 -0.94 18.47 9.60
N ASP A 140 -2.15 18.06 9.18
CA ASP A 140 -2.72 16.76 9.52
C ASP A 140 -1.99 15.62 8.79
N VAL A 141 -1.61 15.88 7.53
CA VAL A 141 -0.91 14.92 6.66
C VAL A 141 0.34 15.56 6.09
N ILE A 142 1.48 14.91 6.33
CA ILE A 142 2.79 15.35 5.83
C ILE A 142 3.32 14.29 4.87
N ILE A 143 3.43 14.67 3.60
CA ILE A 143 3.88 13.79 2.52
C ILE A 143 5.33 14.16 2.18
N ARG A 144 6.24 13.21 2.37
CA ARG A 144 7.65 13.31 1.95
C ARG A 144 7.92 12.32 0.83
N MET A 145 9.07 12.46 0.18
CA MET A 145 9.48 11.57 -0.90
C MET A 145 10.97 11.29 -0.88
N ASN A 146 11.33 10.10 -1.36
CA ASN A 146 12.71 9.66 -1.53
C ASN A 146 13.52 9.78 -0.23
N ASN A 147 14.82 9.97 -0.37
CA ASN A 147 15.81 10.14 0.69
C ASN A 147 15.98 11.61 1.14
N GLY A 148 14.88 12.37 1.26
CA GLY A 148 14.92 13.72 1.82
C GLY A 148 15.21 13.70 3.33
N PRO A 149 16.36 14.19 3.82
CA PRO A 149 16.70 14.06 5.23
C PRO A 149 15.80 14.91 6.13
N VAL A 150 15.43 14.37 7.28
CA VAL A 150 14.76 15.07 8.39
C VAL A 150 15.74 15.30 9.53
N LEU A 151 16.47 14.24 9.91
CA LEU A 151 17.51 14.29 10.93
C LEU A 151 18.55 15.36 10.59
N GLY A 152 18.76 16.31 11.50
CA GLY A 152 19.67 17.45 11.32
C GLY A 152 19.10 18.62 10.49
N HIS A 153 17.83 18.54 10.09
CA HIS A 153 17.11 19.55 9.32
C HIS A 153 15.71 19.85 9.90
N GLU A 154 15.47 19.47 11.16
CA GLU A 154 14.16 19.52 11.80
C GLU A 154 13.60 20.95 11.85
N GLU A 155 14.47 21.95 12.02
CA GLU A 155 14.08 23.37 12.03
C GLU A 155 13.51 23.79 10.68
N GLU A 156 14.08 23.32 9.58
CA GLU A 156 13.62 23.67 8.24
C GLU A 156 12.46 22.80 7.74
N VAL A 157 12.49 21.50 8.03
CA VAL A 157 11.59 20.54 7.39
C VAL A 157 10.65 19.83 8.34
N GLY A 158 10.75 20.06 9.65
CA GLY A 158 9.90 19.42 10.66
C GLY A 158 10.35 18.00 10.98
N THR A 159 9.68 17.36 11.93
CA THR A 159 10.03 16.04 12.47
C THR A 159 9.07 14.94 12.03
N ARG A 160 7.82 15.29 11.73
CA ARG A 160 6.76 14.31 11.47
C ARG A 160 6.72 13.90 10.00
N THR A 161 6.34 12.64 9.76
CA THR A 161 6.03 12.14 8.41
C THR A 161 4.82 11.22 8.47
N THR A 162 3.77 11.53 7.70
CA THR A 162 2.59 10.65 7.59
C THR A 162 2.77 9.65 6.46
N PHE A 163 3.12 10.14 5.27
CA PHE A 163 3.38 9.31 4.10
C PHE A 163 4.77 9.61 3.56
N ARG A 164 5.50 8.56 3.19
CA ARG A 164 6.74 8.70 2.45
C ARG A 164 6.69 7.90 1.17
N LEU A 165 6.70 8.60 0.04
CA LEU A 165 6.76 7.98 -1.27
C LEU A 165 8.21 7.59 -1.58
N PHE A 166 8.42 6.37 -2.05
CA PHE A 166 9.75 5.90 -2.41
C PHE A 166 9.69 4.82 -3.48
N TYR A 167 10.83 4.56 -4.09
CA TYR A 167 11.14 3.36 -4.85
C TYR A 167 12.47 2.79 -4.30
N PRO A 168 12.84 1.53 -4.59
CA PRO A 168 13.96 0.86 -3.91
C PRO A 168 15.26 1.65 -3.95
N GLU A 169 15.57 2.32 -5.07
CA GLU A 169 16.80 3.10 -5.24
C GLU A 169 16.77 4.48 -4.55
N SER A 170 15.64 4.90 -3.96
CA SER A 170 15.47 6.20 -3.31
C SER A 170 15.24 6.13 -1.81
N VAL A 171 15.42 4.96 -1.20
CA VAL A 171 15.14 4.70 0.21
C VAL A 171 16.44 4.82 1.02
N PHE A 172 16.39 5.42 2.22
CA PHE A 172 17.48 5.29 3.19
C PHE A 172 17.54 3.85 3.69
N SER A 173 18.75 3.28 3.78
CA SER A 173 18.97 1.98 4.41
C SER A 173 18.98 2.06 5.94
N ASP A 174 19.34 3.22 6.51
CA ASP A 174 19.33 3.45 7.95
C ASP A 174 17.92 3.85 8.42
N SER A 175 17.39 3.08 9.37
CA SER A 175 16.07 3.29 9.96
C SER A 175 15.95 4.57 10.78
N SER A 176 17.08 5.14 11.24
CA SER A 176 17.10 6.40 12.01
C SER A 176 16.53 7.60 11.25
N HIS A 177 16.47 7.53 9.92
CA HIS A 177 15.92 8.56 9.05
C HIS A 177 14.39 8.49 8.87
N TYR A 178 13.70 7.55 9.52
CA TYR A 178 12.26 7.37 9.41
C TYR A 178 11.54 7.64 10.72
N ASP A 179 10.42 8.36 10.62
CA ASP A 179 9.42 8.43 11.68
C ASP A 179 8.75 7.05 11.78
N PRO A 180 8.72 6.40 12.96
CA PRO A 180 8.18 5.05 13.14
C PRO A 180 6.68 4.95 12.82
N ASN A 181 5.96 6.08 12.82
CA ASN A 181 4.54 6.12 12.46
C ASN A 181 4.29 6.41 10.97
N THR A 182 5.35 6.42 10.14
CA THR A 182 5.24 6.67 8.71
C THR A 182 4.56 5.50 8.00
N THR A 183 3.58 5.80 7.15
CA THR A 183 3.13 4.86 6.11
C THR A 183 4.04 4.98 4.90
N ALA A 184 4.77 3.90 4.59
CA ALA A 184 5.65 3.81 3.45
C ALA A 184 4.83 3.54 2.17
N VAL A 185 4.95 4.39 1.15
CA VAL A 185 4.21 4.29 -0.11
C VAL A 185 5.18 3.93 -1.23
N LEU A 186 5.16 2.66 -1.66
CA LEU A 186 5.98 2.21 -2.78
C LEU A 186 5.40 2.69 -4.11
N VAL A 187 6.23 3.37 -4.90
CA VAL A 187 5.94 3.71 -6.30
C VAL A 187 6.67 2.72 -7.20
N VAL A 188 5.91 1.96 -7.98
CA VAL A 188 6.44 0.86 -8.80
C VAL A 188 6.79 1.39 -10.19
N PHE A 189 8.07 1.41 -10.52
CA PHE A 189 8.58 1.82 -11.82
C PHE A 189 8.95 0.64 -12.71
N LYS A 190 9.39 -0.48 -12.12
CA LYS A 190 9.87 -1.66 -12.83
C LYS A 190 9.55 -2.96 -12.07
N PRO A 191 9.54 -4.12 -12.74
CA PRO A 191 9.18 -5.40 -12.11
C PRO A 191 10.07 -5.76 -10.90
N GLN A 192 11.32 -5.30 -10.91
CA GLN A 192 12.27 -5.50 -9.81
C GLN A 192 11.79 -4.84 -8.51
N ASP A 193 10.98 -3.78 -8.58
CA ASP A 193 10.48 -3.10 -7.38
C ASP A 193 9.48 -3.98 -6.63
N LEU A 194 8.63 -4.70 -7.38
CA LEU A 194 7.69 -5.67 -6.81
C LEU A 194 8.40 -6.89 -6.24
N ARG A 195 9.47 -7.35 -6.91
CA ARG A 195 10.30 -8.44 -6.39
C ARG A 195 10.97 -8.05 -5.08
N TRP A 196 11.60 -6.87 -5.06
CA TRP A 196 12.23 -6.30 -3.87
C TRP A 196 11.24 -6.15 -2.71
N LEU A 197 10.01 -5.68 -2.99
CA LEU A 197 8.97 -5.58 -1.97
C LEU A 197 8.61 -6.95 -1.39
N VAL A 198 8.43 -7.96 -2.24
CA VAL A 198 8.12 -9.33 -1.79
C VAL A 198 9.27 -9.90 -0.95
N GLU A 199 10.52 -9.69 -1.35
CA GLU A 199 11.70 -10.13 -0.59
C GLU A 199 11.73 -9.50 0.81
N ILE A 200 11.50 -8.19 0.92
CA ILE A 200 11.48 -7.49 2.22
C ILE A 200 10.32 -7.94 3.11
N LEU A 201 9.16 -8.22 2.53
CA LEU A 201 7.98 -8.66 3.30
C LEU A 201 8.06 -10.14 3.71
N LEU A 202 8.93 -10.93 3.10
CA LEU A 202 9.11 -12.36 3.42
C LEU A 202 10.20 -12.61 4.46
N GLY A 203 11.17 -11.70 4.61
CA GLY A 203 12.31 -11.86 5.51
C GLY A 203 13.45 -12.64 4.86
#